data_AF-A0A3P6NFA4-F1
#
_entry.id   AF-A0A3P6NFA4-F1
#
_cell.length_a   1.000
_cell.length_b   1.000
_cell.length_c   1.000
_cell.angle_alpha   90.00
_cell.angle_beta   90.00
_cell.angle_gamma   90.00
#
_symmetry.space_group_name_H-M   'P 1'
#
loop_
_entity.id
_entity.type
_entity.pdbx_description
1 polymer ?
#
loop_
_entity_poly.entity_id
_entity_poly.type
_entity_poly.pdbx_seq_one_letter_code
_entity_poly.pdbx_strand_id
1 'polypeptide(L)' 'MAMAIGGAILFSIYLIFDLDRIIHHSSPEDYIEACVSLYLDIINLFLRILQIVGEMNRQ' A
#
# COMPACT_ATOMS: atom_id res chain seq x y z
N MET A 1 -8.31 -2.03 15.59
CA MET A 1 -9.20 -1.30 14.67
C MET A 1 -8.65 0.06 14.22
N ALA A 2 -8.53 1.07 15.10
CA ALA A 2 -8.08 2.42 14.72
C ALA A 2 -6.70 2.45 14.02
N MET A 3 -5.70 1.74 14.55
CA MET A 3 -4.38 1.62 13.91
C MET A 3 -4.42 0.91 12.55
N ALA A 4 -5.31 -0.08 12.40
CA ALA A 4 -5.45 -0.80 11.14
C ALA A 4 -6.10 0.07 10.07
N ILE A 5 -7.15 0.82 10.44
CA ILE A 5 -7.82 1.80 9.58
C ILE A 5 -6.86 2.92 9.19
N GLY A 6 -6.15 3.52 10.16
CA GLY A 6 -5.15 4.55 9.88
C GLY A 6 -4.03 4.06 8.98
N GLY A 7 -3.55 2.83 9.21
CA GLY A 7 -2.57 2.18 8.33
C GLY A 7 -3.10 1.97 6.92
N ALA A 8 -4.34 1.48 6.75
CA ALA A 8 -4.94 1.29 5.44
C ALA A 8 -5.08 2.60 4.64
N ILE A 9 -5.49 3.69 5.29
CA ILE A 9 -5.56 5.02 4.67
C ILE A 9 -4.17 5.48 4.22
N LEU A 10 -3.18 5.36 5.12
CA LEU A 10 -1.80 5.77 4.84
C LEU A 10 -1.19 4.99 3.67
N PHE A 11 -1.30 3.66 3.65
CA PHE A 11 -0.79 2.85 2.53
C PHE A 11 -1.55 3.08 1.23
N SER A 12 -2.83 3.44 1.29
CA SER A 12 -3.58 3.84 0.08
C SER A 12 -3.06 5.15 -0.51
N ILE A 13 -2.71 6.13 0.33
CA ILE A 13 -2.09 7.39 -0.11
C ILE A 13 -0.70 7.14 -0.68
N TYR A 14 0.12 6.32 -0.01
CA TYR A 14 1.44 5.93 -0.52
C TYR A 14 1.36 5.28 -1.90
N LEU A 15 0.41 4.35 -2.10
CA LEU A 15 0.24 3.67 -3.38
C LEU A 15 -0.10 4.65 -4.52
N ILE A 16 -0.94 5.66 -4.26
CA ILE A 16 -1.24 6.71 -5.24
C ILE A 16 0.01 7.54 -5.56
N PHE A 17 0.77 7.93 -4.54
CA PHE A 17 2.01 8.69 -4.71
C PHE A 17 3.08 7.91 -5.47
N ASP A 18 3.30 6.65 -5.11
CA ASP A 18 4.30 5.80 -5.74
C ASP A 18 3.90 5.52 -7.20
N LEU A 19 2.62 5.32 -7.49
CA LEU A 19 2.13 5.16 -8.85
C LEU A 19 2.34 6.43 -9.69
N ASP A 20 2.05 7.61 -9.14
CA ASP A 20 2.27 8.89 -9.84
C ASP A 20 3.75 9.10 -10.15
N ARG A 21 4.63 8.82 -9.18
CA ARG A 21 6.08 8.85 -9.38
C ARG A 21 6.52 7.91 -10.49
N ILE A 22 5.95 6.70 -10.54
CA ILE A 22 6.34 5.69 -11.53
C ILE A 22 5.90 6.07 -12.94
N ILE A 23 4.68 6.58 -13.10
CA ILE A 23 4.15 6.95 -14.40
C ILE A 23 4.88 8.17 -14.99
N HIS A 24 5.22 9.15 -14.14
CA HIS A 24 5.70 10.44 -14.63
C HIS A 24 7.21 10.64 -14.48
N HIS A 25 7.90 9.89 -13.61
CA HIS A 25 9.27 10.22 -13.19
C HIS A 25 10.23 9.01 -13.12
N SER A 26 9.81 7.79 -13.45
CA SER A 26 10.71 6.62 -13.40
C SER A 26 11.51 6.45 -14.69
N SER A 27 12.83 6.34 -14.54
CA SER A 27 13.73 5.87 -15.60
C SER A 27 13.54 4.35 -15.80
N PRO A 28 13.69 3.81 -17.03
CA PRO A 28 13.65 2.36 -17.27
C PRO A 28 14.66 1.56 -16.46
N GLU A 29 15.70 2.20 -15.93
CA GLU A 29 16.77 1.61 -15.14
C GLU A 29 16.32 1.28 -13.70
N ASP A 30 15.34 2.02 -13.18
CA ASP A 30 14.88 1.95 -11.79
C ASP A 30 13.61 1.09 -11.61
N TYR A 31 13.21 0.35 -12.66
CA TYR A 31 11.95 -0.39 -12.66
C TYR A 31 11.86 -1.45 -11.55
N ILE A 32 12.99 -2.08 -11.20
CA ILE A 32 13.03 -3.11 -10.16
C ILE A 32 12.69 -2.51 -8.80
N GLU A 33 13.31 -1.37 -8.46
CA GLU A 33 13.05 -0.67 -7.20
C GLU A 33 11.61 -0.16 -7.13
N ALA A 34 11.13 0.45 -8.22
CA ALA A 34 9.74 0.89 -8.36
C ALA A 34 8.74 -0.24 -8.14
N CYS A 35 8.96 -1.40 -8.76
CA CYS A 35 8.11 -2.57 -8.60
C CYS A 35 8.15 -3.15 -7.18
N VAL A 36 9.33 -3.17 -6.54
CA VAL A 36 9.46 -3.65 -5.15
C VAL A 36 8.73 -2.71 -4.18
N SER A 37 8.85 -1.38 -4.34
CA SER A 37 8.14 -0.39 -3.51
C SER A 37 6.61 -0.57 -3.62
N LEU A 38 6.08 -0.62 -4.85
CA LEU A 38 4.65 -0.86 -5.08
C LEU A 38 4.17 -2.18 -4.48
N TYR A 39 4.96 -3.25 -4.61
CA TYR A 39 4.62 -4.55 -4.06
C TYR A 39 4.50 -4.51 -2.52
N LEU A 40 5.43 -3.82 -1.85
CA LEU A 40 5.40 -3.67 -0.40
C LEU A 40 4.18 -2.84 0.06
N ASP A 41 3.84 -1.78 -0.65
CA ASP A 41 2.63 -0.98 -0.36
C ASP A 41 1.35 -1.82 -0.48
N ILE A 42 1.24 -2.63 -1.54
CA ILE A 42 0.10 -3.52 -1.75
C ILE A 42 -0.01 -4.57 -0.63
N ILE A 43 1.10 -5.22 -0.25
CA ILE A 43 1.09 -6.18 0.86
C ILE A 43 0.64 -5.52 2.15
N ASN A 44 1.20 -4.35 2.47
CA ASN A 44 0.88 -3.66 3.71
C ASN A 44 -0.59 -3.24 3.75
N LEU A 45 -1.13 -2.72 2.65
CA LEU A 45 -2.56 -2.41 2.53
C LEU A 45 -3.42 -3.67 2.69
N PHE A 46 -3.06 -4.77 2.03
CA PHE A 46 -3.76 -6.04 2.15
C PHE A 46 -3.80 -6.55 3.59
N LEU A 47 -2.67 -6.54 4.31
CA LEU A 47 -2.61 -6.98 5.71
C LEU A 47 -3.46 -6.10 6.63
N ARG A 48 -3.51 -4.78 6.39
CA ARG A 48 -4.36 -3.85 7.15
C ARG A 48 -5.84 -4.13 6.91
N ILE A 49 -6.24 -4.37 5.66
CA ILE A 49 -7.62 -4.75 5.31
C ILE A 49 -7.97 -6.10 5.94
N LEU A 50 -7.09 -7.10 5.85
CA LEU A 50 -7.31 -8.42 6.44
C LEU A 50 -7.49 -8.32 7.97
N GLN A 51 -6.70 -7.48 8.64
CA GLN A 51 -6.86 -7.21 10.06
C GLN A 51 -8.23 -6.56 10.37
N ILE A 52 -8.64 -5.56 9.60
CA ILE A 52 -9.95 -4.88 9.77
C ILE A 52 -11.09 -5.89 9.61
N VAL A 53 -11.11 -6.64 8.50
CA VAL A 53 -12.15 -7.65 8.22
C VAL A 53 -12.16 -8.74 9.28
N GLY A 54 -10.99 -9.21 9.70
CA GLY A 54 -10.88 -10.21 10.76
C GLY A 54 -11.38 -9.71 12.12
N GLU A 55 -11.16 -8.44 12.45
CA GLU A 55 -11.71 -7.81 13.66
C GLU A 55 -13.23 -7.62 13.56
N MET A 56 -13.76 -7.26 12.39
CA MET A 56 -15.20 -7.12 12.14
C MET A 56 -15.94 -8.46 12.22
N ASN A 57 -15.35 -9.53 11.69
CA ASN A 57 -15.96 -10.87 11.71
C ASN A 57 -15.94 -11.54 13.10
N ARG A 58 -15.18 -11.00 14.06
CA ARG A 58 -15.12 -11.50 15.45
C ARG A 58 -16.12 -10.78 16.37
N GLN A 59 -16.73 -9.70 15.92
CA GLN A 59 -17.83 -9.01 16.59
C GLN A 59 -19.16 -9.60 16.15
#